data_AF-A0A8B1NCT2-F1
#
_entry.id   AF-A0A8B1NCT2-F1
#
_cell.length_a   1.000
_cell.length_b   1.000
_cell.length_c   1.000
_cell.angle_alpha   90.00
_cell.angle_beta   90.00
_cell.angle_gamma   90.00
#
_symmetry.space_group_name_H-M   'P 1'
#
loop_
_entity.id
_entity.type
_entity.pdbx_description
1 polymer ?
#
loop_
_entity_poly.entity_id
_entity_poly.type
_entity_poly.pdbx_seq_one_letter_code
_entity_poly.pdbx_strand_id
1 'polypeptide(L)'
;MMTTAADVERFFASEGRARRELESWRRRKPEVAERVMAHASVAPYGVRSEEFSRFRSGHPLGQIASKAAYKEVDIQNWRPDFAMVHLFHFCLEANGGLFSYEDFRQFCRTDDTGRAFSQQAQRTLQELVEVDGHDPEASKRAMTWRVGNAYYSFLREIYLVTTFREAGLDARIHPLADALFRVDAWCGTATVEMYVANPRFKQGQTGRKAKTAEYLEDQGRFGFVRLEMKPQHRHGVLHLPTRDEVDRCISDLRQWRGVAYI
;
A
#
# COMPACT_ATOMS: atom_id res chain seq x y z
N MET A 1 3.25 20.03 -5.36
CA MET A 1 2.07 19.58 -4.60
C MET A 1 2.55 18.74 -3.42
N MET A 2 1.85 18.77 -2.28
CA MET A 2 2.22 18.03 -1.08
C MET A 2 0.96 17.55 -0.36
N THR A 3 1.04 16.42 0.33
CA THR A 3 -0.02 15.96 1.24
C THR A 3 0.61 15.53 2.54
N THR A 4 0.20 16.14 3.64
CA THR A 4 0.70 15.84 4.98
C THR A 4 -0.27 14.95 5.75
N ALA A 5 0.20 14.33 6.82
CA ALA A 5 -0.67 13.60 7.73
C ALA A 5 -1.74 14.49 8.39
N ALA A 6 -1.44 15.78 8.63
CA ALA A 6 -2.41 16.76 9.13
C ALA A 6 -3.54 17.02 8.10
N ASP A 7 -3.23 17.04 6.80
CA ASP A 7 -4.25 17.12 5.75
C ASP A 7 -5.16 15.89 5.79
N VAL A 8 -4.59 14.69 5.94
CA VAL A 8 -5.32 13.43 6.05
C VAL A 8 -6.18 13.38 7.30
N GLU A 9 -5.68 13.80 8.46
CA GLU A 9 -6.44 13.84 9.71
C GLU A 9 -7.64 14.80 9.60
N ARG A 10 -7.41 16.02 9.11
CA ARG A 10 -8.48 16.99 8.88
C ARG A 10 -9.50 16.48 7.87
N PHE A 11 -9.03 15.76 6.84
CA PHE A 11 -9.88 15.31 5.76
C PHE A 11 -10.68 14.05 6.11
N PHE A 12 -10.08 13.00 6.65
CA PHE A 12 -10.75 11.72 6.91
C PHE A 12 -11.14 11.50 8.36
N ALA A 13 -10.44 12.12 9.31
CA ALA A 13 -10.56 11.83 10.73
C ALA A 13 -11.03 13.05 11.54
N SER A 14 -11.90 13.88 10.96
CA SER A 14 -12.55 14.99 11.66
C SER A 14 -13.57 14.50 12.69
N GLU A 15 -14.23 13.38 12.42
CA GLU A 15 -15.27 12.80 13.27
C GLU A 15 -15.44 11.29 13.02
N GLY A 16 -16.45 10.70 13.65
CA GLY A 16 -16.89 9.34 13.35
C GLY A 16 -15.89 8.25 13.72
N ARG A 17 -15.99 7.11 13.02
CA ARG A 17 -15.15 5.93 13.25
C ARG A 17 -13.69 6.17 12.89
N ALA A 18 -13.40 6.87 11.80
CA ALA A 18 -12.04 7.22 11.40
C ALA A 18 -11.29 8.01 12.49
N ARG A 19 -11.94 8.99 13.15
CA ARG A 19 -11.36 9.71 14.29
C ARG A 19 -10.99 8.78 15.44
N ARG A 20 -11.93 7.91 15.85
CA ARG A 20 -11.70 6.95 16.93
C ARG A 20 -10.57 5.97 16.62
N GLU A 21 -10.49 5.52 15.36
CA GLU A 21 -9.42 4.62 14.92
C GLU A 21 -8.05 5.33 14.95
N LEU A 22 -7.96 6.59 14.50
CA LEU A 22 -6.73 7.39 14.57
C LEU A 22 -6.25 7.57 16.01
N GLU A 23 -7.15 7.94 16.93
CA GLU A 23 -6.81 8.12 18.34
C GLU A 23 -6.39 6.80 19.00
N SER A 24 -7.11 5.71 18.72
CA SER A 24 -6.75 4.37 19.20
C SER A 24 -5.38 3.94 18.68
N TRP A 25 -5.11 4.13 17.40
CA TRP A 25 -3.84 3.78 16.78
C TRP A 25 -2.67 4.60 17.34
N ARG A 26 -2.83 5.92 17.53
CA ARG A 26 -1.83 6.78 18.18
C ARG A 26 -1.44 6.28 19.58
N ARG A 27 -2.43 5.86 20.38
CA ARG A 27 -2.17 5.31 21.72
C ARG A 27 -1.48 3.95 21.67
N ARG A 28 -1.87 3.08 20.73
CA ARG A 28 -1.32 1.71 20.62
C ARG A 28 0.07 1.65 20.01
N LYS A 29 0.40 2.60 19.12
CA LYS A 29 1.66 2.62 18.36
C LYS A 29 2.25 4.04 18.31
N PRO A 30 2.67 4.62 19.45
CA PRO A 30 3.08 6.02 19.53
C PRO A 30 4.26 6.36 18.61
N GLU A 31 5.31 5.54 18.57
CA GLU A 31 6.50 5.78 17.72
C GLU A 31 6.16 5.70 16.22
N VAL A 32 5.32 4.72 15.84
CA VAL A 32 4.84 4.59 14.46
C VAL A 32 3.99 5.81 14.09
N ALA A 33 3.12 6.23 15.00
CA ALA A 33 2.27 7.38 14.80
C ALA A 33 3.08 8.67 14.65
N GLU A 34 4.07 8.91 15.50
CA GLU A 34 4.97 10.06 15.40
C GLU A 34 5.61 10.13 14.01
N ARG A 35 6.24 9.03 13.57
CA ARG A 35 6.93 9.00 12.27
C ARG A 35 5.99 9.17 11.08
N VAL A 36 4.81 8.53 11.10
CA VAL A 36 3.81 8.68 10.03
C VAL A 36 3.16 10.06 10.05
N MET A 37 2.97 10.67 11.23
CA MET A 37 2.42 12.02 11.35
C MET A 37 3.39 13.10 10.88
N ALA A 38 4.70 12.86 11.00
CA ALA A 38 5.75 13.72 10.46
C ALA A 38 5.97 13.56 8.94
N HIS A 39 5.36 12.56 8.31
CA HIS A 39 5.52 12.31 6.89
C HIS A 39 4.76 13.33 6.03
N ALA A 40 5.36 13.68 4.90
CA ALA A 40 4.74 14.43 3.83
C ALA A 40 4.96 13.69 2.51
N SER A 41 3.88 13.43 1.78
CA SER A 41 3.93 12.84 0.45
C SER A 41 4.16 13.93 -0.59
N VAL A 42 5.30 13.88 -1.27
CA VAL A 42 5.74 14.82 -2.32
C VAL A 42 6.20 14.03 -3.55
N ALA A 43 7.08 13.05 -3.35
CA ALA A 43 7.64 12.22 -4.42
C ALA A 43 6.58 11.53 -5.30
N PRO A 44 5.46 10.95 -4.77
CA PRO A 44 4.43 10.35 -5.62
C PRO A 44 3.91 11.29 -6.71
N TYR A 45 3.86 12.59 -6.45
CA TYR A 45 3.29 13.58 -7.36
C TYR A 45 4.24 13.99 -8.49
N GLY A 46 5.52 13.63 -8.40
CA GLY A 46 6.52 13.82 -9.46
C GLY A 46 6.68 12.62 -10.38
N VAL A 47 6.17 11.44 -9.99
CA VAL A 47 6.28 10.20 -10.78
C VAL A 47 5.34 10.25 -11.99
N ARG A 48 5.83 9.83 -13.16
CA ARG A 48 5.09 9.74 -14.42
C ARG A 48 4.81 8.29 -14.81
N SER A 49 3.68 8.04 -15.47
CA SER A 49 3.23 6.66 -15.77
C SER A 49 4.20 5.94 -16.70
N GLU A 50 4.88 6.69 -17.58
CA GLU A 50 5.90 6.15 -18.47
C GLU A 50 7.12 5.57 -17.74
N GLU A 51 7.43 6.01 -16.52
CA GLU A 51 8.54 5.48 -15.73
C GLU A 51 8.33 4.02 -15.36
N PHE A 52 7.08 3.61 -15.13
CA PHE A 52 6.72 2.21 -14.85
C PHE A 52 6.99 1.27 -16.02
N SER A 53 6.90 1.78 -17.26
CA SER A 53 7.24 0.98 -18.45
C SER A 53 8.74 0.66 -18.53
N ARG A 54 9.57 1.56 -18.01
CA ARG A 54 11.04 1.45 -17.92
C ARG A 54 11.48 0.80 -16.61
N PHE A 55 10.58 0.68 -15.64
CA PHE A 55 10.82 0.05 -14.35
C PHE A 55 11.01 -1.46 -14.53
N ARG A 56 12.27 -1.83 -14.77
CA ARG A 56 12.75 -3.20 -15.01
C ARG A 56 13.52 -3.77 -13.82
N SER A 57 13.61 -3.02 -12.71
CA SER A 57 14.52 -3.32 -11.61
C SER A 57 14.06 -4.55 -10.82
N GLY A 58 15.06 -5.35 -10.43
CA GLY A 58 15.00 -6.70 -9.86
C GLY A 58 13.67 -7.12 -9.25
N HIS A 59 13.06 -8.16 -9.85
CA HIS A 59 11.89 -8.84 -9.31
C HIS A 59 12.16 -9.26 -7.84
N PRO A 60 11.57 -8.60 -6.82
CA PRO A 60 11.73 -8.94 -5.40
C PRO A 60 11.58 -10.43 -5.11
N LEU A 61 10.72 -11.11 -5.88
CA LEU A 61 10.41 -12.50 -5.63
C LEU A 61 11.39 -13.45 -6.33
N GLY A 62 12.34 -13.00 -7.16
CA GLY A 62 13.27 -13.90 -7.86
C GLY A 62 12.53 -15.02 -8.60
N GLN A 63 12.72 -16.28 -8.19
CA GLN A 63 12.01 -17.49 -8.66
C GLN A 63 10.92 -18.00 -7.70
N ILE A 64 10.56 -17.23 -6.67
CA ILE A 64 9.66 -17.65 -5.59
C ILE A 64 8.20 -17.60 -6.08
N ALA A 65 7.63 -18.77 -6.38
CA ALA A 65 6.21 -18.92 -6.67
C ALA A 65 5.35 -18.88 -5.40
N SER A 66 4.14 -18.33 -5.49
CA SER A 66 3.21 -18.20 -4.34
C SER A 66 2.82 -19.53 -3.69
N LYS A 67 2.76 -20.62 -4.49
CA LYS A 67 2.47 -21.97 -3.97
C LYS A 67 3.58 -22.50 -3.06
N ALA A 68 4.84 -22.09 -3.25
CA ALA A 68 5.95 -22.48 -2.40
C ALA A 68 5.96 -21.64 -1.11
N ALA A 69 5.67 -20.34 -1.20
CA ALA A 69 5.75 -19.43 -0.06
C ALA A 69 4.68 -19.66 1.03
N TYR A 70 3.48 -20.13 0.66
CA TYR A 70 2.33 -20.21 1.57
C TYR A 70 1.92 -21.60 2.02
N LYS A 71 2.41 -22.64 1.37
CA LYS A 71 2.09 -24.01 1.79
C LYS A 71 2.94 -24.45 2.98
N GLU A 72 4.11 -23.84 3.15
CA GLU A 72 5.14 -24.34 4.07
C GLU A 72 5.20 -23.52 5.36
N VAL A 73 4.83 -22.23 5.33
CA VAL A 73 5.02 -21.28 6.44
C VAL A 73 3.85 -20.28 6.48
N ASP A 74 3.19 -20.10 7.64
CA ASP A 74 2.13 -19.11 7.82
C ASP A 74 2.69 -17.68 8.05
N ILE A 75 3.30 -17.12 7.02
CA ILE A 75 3.80 -15.74 7.05
C ILE A 75 2.72 -14.69 6.69
N GLN A 76 1.52 -15.14 6.29
CA GLN A 76 0.44 -14.25 5.83
C GLN A 76 -0.02 -13.32 6.95
N ASN A 77 -0.02 -13.83 8.18
CA ASN A 77 -0.48 -13.15 9.37
C ASN A 77 0.60 -12.33 10.07
N TRP A 78 1.83 -12.27 9.53
CA TRP A 78 2.89 -11.43 10.08
C TRP A 78 2.48 -9.94 10.04
N ARG A 79 2.58 -9.29 11.20
CA ARG A 79 2.14 -7.91 11.46
C ARG A 79 3.30 -7.11 12.05
N PRO A 80 4.16 -6.52 11.21
CA PRO A 80 5.22 -5.65 11.68
C PRO A 80 4.67 -4.40 12.39
N ASP A 81 5.50 -3.74 13.19
CA ASP A 81 5.10 -2.53 13.92
C ASP A 81 4.77 -1.40 12.96
N PHE A 82 5.68 -1.13 12.02
CA PHE A 82 5.40 -0.34 10.83
C PHE A 82 4.74 -1.21 9.78
N ALA A 83 3.57 -0.79 9.28
CA ALA A 83 3.01 -1.40 8.08
C ALA A 83 3.99 -1.22 6.93
N MET A 84 4.15 -2.23 6.07
CA MET A 84 5.10 -2.18 4.95
C MET A 84 4.87 -0.95 4.05
N VAL A 85 3.60 -0.55 3.86
CA VAL A 85 3.25 0.66 3.10
C VAL A 85 3.84 1.94 3.69
N HIS A 86 3.97 2.05 5.02
CA HIS A 86 4.65 3.21 5.63
C HIS A 86 6.10 3.27 5.16
N LEU A 87 6.82 2.15 5.23
CA LEU A 87 8.23 2.06 4.85
C LEU A 87 8.42 2.32 3.35
N PHE A 88 7.50 1.85 2.51
CA PHE A 88 7.56 2.12 1.08
C PHE A 88 7.34 3.60 0.75
N HIS A 89 6.42 4.28 1.42
CA HIS A 89 6.29 5.73 1.30
C HIS A 89 7.55 6.46 1.79
N PHE A 90 8.15 6.04 2.89
CA PHE A 90 9.39 6.67 3.40
C PHE A 90 10.55 6.48 2.41
N CYS A 91 10.69 5.27 1.85
CA CYS A 91 11.68 4.97 0.84
C CYS A 91 11.44 5.77 -0.46
N LEU A 92 10.19 5.92 -0.89
CA LEU A 92 9.83 6.73 -2.06
C LEU A 92 10.26 8.19 -1.90
N GLU A 93 9.97 8.78 -0.74
CA GLU A 93 10.38 10.16 -0.45
C GLU A 93 11.90 10.30 -0.33
N ALA A 94 12.57 9.37 0.37
CA ALA A 94 14.03 9.38 0.50
C ALA A 94 14.74 9.24 -0.86
N ASN A 95 14.14 8.49 -1.79
CA ASN A 95 14.64 8.30 -3.15
C ASN A 95 14.23 9.44 -4.11
N GLY A 96 13.23 10.25 -3.75
CA GLY A 96 12.68 11.31 -4.60
C GLY A 96 11.84 10.82 -5.79
N GLY A 97 11.40 9.55 -5.79
CA GLY A 97 10.69 8.93 -6.91
C GLY A 97 10.71 7.40 -6.81
N LEU A 98 10.33 6.72 -7.90
CA LEU A 98 10.28 5.25 -7.94
C LEU A 98 11.62 4.63 -7.53
N PHE A 99 11.57 3.65 -6.62
CA PHE A 99 12.73 2.95 -6.07
C PHE A 99 12.63 1.46 -6.36
N SER A 100 13.76 0.81 -6.65
CA SER A 100 13.85 -0.64 -6.82
C SER A 100 13.72 -1.39 -5.50
N TYR A 101 13.51 -2.71 -5.57
CA TYR A 101 13.51 -3.51 -4.35
C TYR A 101 14.88 -3.54 -3.66
N GLU A 102 16.00 -3.42 -4.39
CA GLU A 102 17.31 -3.31 -3.74
C GLU A 102 17.49 -1.95 -3.05
N ASP A 103 16.96 -0.87 -3.63
CA ASP A 103 16.93 0.45 -2.96
C ASP A 103 16.14 0.36 -1.64
N PHE A 104 15.02 -0.37 -1.64
CA PHE A 104 14.27 -0.63 -0.41
C PHE A 104 15.08 -1.45 0.60
N ARG A 105 15.81 -2.48 0.16
CA ARG A 105 16.69 -3.25 1.05
C ARG A 105 17.80 -2.37 1.61
N GLN A 106 18.34 -1.46 0.81
CA GLN A 106 19.35 -0.51 1.25
C GLN A 106 18.78 0.52 2.23
N PHE A 107 17.57 1.03 1.98
CA PHE A 107 16.82 1.85 2.93
C PHE A 107 16.65 1.12 4.26
N CYS A 108 16.25 -0.16 4.24
CA CYS A 108 16.15 -0.99 5.43
C CYS A 108 17.47 -1.21 6.19
N ARG A 109 18.64 -0.95 5.58
CA ARG A 109 19.94 -1.01 6.25
C ARG A 109 20.39 0.33 6.81
N THR A 110 19.85 1.45 6.31
CA THR A 110 20.39 2.79 6.55
C THR A 110 19.44 3.70 7.31
N ASP A 111 18.13 3.60 7.09
CA ASP A 111 17.11 4.31 7.86
C ASP A 111 16.78 3.59 9.17
N ASP A 112 16.62 4.33 10.27
CA ASP A 112 16.38 3.77 11.60
C ASP A 112 15.10 2.92 11.66
N THR A 113 14.03 3.38 11.01
CA THR A 113 12.75 2.67 10.93
C THR A 113 12.89 1.43 10.05
N GLY A 114 13.62 1.56 8.94
CA GLY A 114 13.97 0.47 8.06
C GLY A 114 14.77 -0.65 8.76
N ARG A 115 15.75 -0.27 9.61
CA ARG A 115 16.55 -1.21 10.40
C ARG A 115 15.71 -1.93 11.44
N ALA A 116 14.85 -1.21 12.17
CA ALA A 116 13.94 -1.81 13.13
C ALA A 116 13.01 -2.85 12.48
N PHE A 117 12.47 -2.54 11.29
CA PHE A 117 11.67 -3.48 10.51
C PHE A 117 12.45 -4.74 10.12
N SER A 118 13.71 -4.58 9.67
CA SER A 118 14.56 -5.71 9.29
C SER A 118 14.92 -6.60 10.50
N GLN A 119 15.19 -6.01 11.66
CA GLN A 119 15.41 -6.76 12.89
C GLN A 119 14.16 -7.53 13.33
N GLN A 120 12.97 -6.93 13.21
CA GLN A 120 11.71 -7.62 13.48
C GLN A 120 11.50 -8.80 12.53
N ALA A 121 11.77 -8.62 11.23
CA ALA A 121 11.68 -9.69 10.25
C ALA A 121 12.68 -10.84 10.55
N GLN A 122 13.91 -10.51 10.97
CA GLN A 122 14.92 -11.50 11.38
C GLN A 122 14.50 -12.28 12.62
N ARG A 123 13.96 -11.61 13.65
CA ARG A 123 13.42 -12.28 14.84
C ARG A 123 12.27 -13.23 14.48
N THR A 124 11.32 -12.79 13.66
CA THR A 124 10.24 -13.68 13.18
C THR A 124 10.77 -14.87 12.40
N LEU A 125 11.79 -14.69 11.55
CA LEU A 125 12.43 -15.82 10.86
C LEU A 125 13.10 -16.79 11.83
N GLN A 126 13.77 -16.27 12.86
CA GLN A 126 14.39 -17.08 13.90
C GLN A 126 13.33 -17.88 14.68
N GLU A 127 12.22 -17.25 15.09
CA GLU A 127 11.10 -17.93 15.76
C GLU A 127 10.53 -19.06 14.91
N LEU A 128 10.27 -18.81 13.61
CA LEU A 128 9.75 -19.84 12.70
C LEU A 128 10.68 -21.05 12.57
N VAL A 129 11.99 -20.85 12.64
CA VAL A 129 12.98 -21.92 12.52
C VAL A 129 13.21 -22.65 13.85
N GLU A 130 13.48 -21.90 14.91
CA GLU A 130 13.91 -22.43 16.19
C GLU A 130 12.75 -22.94 17.06
N VAL A 131 11.58 -22.30 16.94
CA VAL A 131 10.39 -22.63 17.76
C VAL A 131 9.42 -23.50 16.98
N ASP A 132 9.08 -23.09 15.75
CA ASP A 132 8.06 -23.77 14.95
C ASP A 132 8.63 -24.89 14.06
N GLY A 133 9.97 -25.01 13.98
CA GLY A 133 10.65 -26.09 13.27
C GLY A 133 10.56 -26.01 11.74
N HIS A 134 10.27 -24.83 11.18
CA HIS A 134 10.22 -24.64 9.73
C HIS A 134 11.62 -24.64 9.10
N ASP A 135 11.69 -25.08 7.84
CA ASP A 135 12.94 -25.00 7.04
C ASP A 135 13.42 -23.53 6.92
N PRO A 136 14.70 -23.23 7.23
CA PRO A 136 15.23 -21.87 7.17
C PRO A 136 15.08 -21.19 5.82
N GLU A 137 15.33 -21.92 4.73
CA GLU A 137 15.24 -21.36 3.38
C GLU A 137 13.78 -21.17 2.95
N ALA A 138 12.87 -22.06 3.34
CA ALA A 138 11.43 -21.89 3.15
C ALA A 138 10.91 -20.65 3.87
N SER A 139 11.26 -20.47 5.16
CA SER A 139 10.89 -19.30 5.95
C SER A 139 11.38 -18.00 5.32
N LYS A 140 12.65 -17.97 4.87
CA LYS A 140 13.24 -16.82 4.18
C LYS A 140 12.54 -16.51 2.86
N ARG A 141 12.22 -17.53 2.05
CA ARG A 141 11.43 -17.37 0.81
C ARG A 141 10.02 -16.84 1.11
N ALA A 142 9.37 -17.34 2.16
CA ALA A 142 8.04 -16.91 2.57
C ALA A 142 8.03 -15.43 2.99
N MET A 143 9.00 -15.02 3.83
CA MET A 143 9.17 -13.62 4.22
C MET A 143 9.48 -12.71 3.02
N THR A 144 10.41 -13.12 2.16
CA THR A 144 10.74 -12.39 0.93
C THR A 144 9.51 -12.22 0.05
N TRP A 145 8.70 -13.29 -0.08
CA TRP A 145 7.47 -13.25 -0.83
C TRP A 145 6.46 -12.27 -0.22
N ARG A 146 6.31 -12.28 1.11
CA ARG A 146 5.35 -11.44 1.83
C ARG A 146 5.64 -9.96 1.64
N VAL A 147 6.90 -9.58 1.75
CA VAL A 147 7.36 -8.19 1.57
C VAL A 147 7.32 -7.80 0.09
N GLY A 148 7.82 -8.66 -0.81
CA GLY A 148 7.79 -8.40 -2.25
C GLY A 148 6.39 -8.23 -2.82
N ASN A 149 5.43 -9.02 -2.35
CA ASN A 149 4.03 -8.88 -2.77
C ASN A 149 3.40 -7.57 -2.28
N ALA A 150 3.75 -7.12 -1.06
CA ALA A 150 3.31 -5.81 -0.56
C ALA A 150 3.93 -4.66 -1.37
N TYR A 151 5.22 -4.77 -1.72
CA TYR A 151 5.90 -3.81 -2.58
C TYR A 151 5.26 -3.69 -3.96
N TYR A 152 4.83 -4.80 -4.56
CA TYR A 152 4.08 -4.74 -5.83
C TYR A 152 2.71 -4.09 -5.72
N SER A 153 2.01 -4.27 -4.60
CA SER A 153 0.77 -3.53 -4.36
C SER A 153 1.03 -2.03 -4.28
N PHE A 154 2.05 -1.63 -3.52
CA PHE A 154 2.45 -0.23 -3.41
C PHE A 154 2.80 0.40 -4.77
N LEU A 155 3.57 -0.28 -5.62
CA LEU A 155 3.89 0.24 -6.96
C LEU A 155 2.63 0.44 -7.83
N ARG A 156 1.62 -0.44 -7.70
CA ARG A 156 0.34 -0.25 -8.41
C ARG A 156 -0.41 0.98 -7.89
N GLU A 157 -0.37 1.25 -6.59
CA GLU A 157 -1.03 2.41 -5.97
C GLU A 157 -0.39 3.71 -6.48
N ILE A 158 0.95 3.78 -6.55
CA ILE A 158 1.65 4.92 -7.14
C ILE A 158 1.30 5.08 -8.63
N TYR A 159 1.29 3.98 -9.40
CA TYR A 159 0.89 4.02 -10.81
C TYR A 159 -0.53 4.58 -11.00
N LEU A 160 -1.44 4.20 -10.11
CA LEU A 160 -2.83 4.65 -10.15
C LEU A 160 -2.94 6.16 -9.90
N VAL A 161 -2.30 6.65 -8.83
CA VAL A 161 -2.26 8.10 -8.51
C VAL A 161 -1.71 8.87 -9.69
N THR A 162 -0.58 8.44 -10.24
CA THR A 162 0.03 9.08 -11.40
C THR A 162 -0.92 9.12 -12.60
N THR A 163 -1.57 8.00 -12.93
CA THR A 163 -2.45 7.94 -14.12
C THR A 163 -3.70 8.80 -13.94
N PHE A 164 -4.26 8.89 -12.73
CA PHE A 164 -5.37 9.80 -12.45
C PHE A 164 -4.98 11.27 -12.61
N ARG A 165 -3.77 11.63 -12.15
CA ARG A 165 -3.24 13.00 -12.31
C ARG A 165 -3.00 13.36 -13.77
N GLU A 166 -2.42 12.44 -14.54
CA GLU A 166 -2.25 12.62 -15.99
C GLU A 166 -3.60 12.76 -16.71
N ALA A 167 -4.69 12.20 -16.15
CA ALA A 167 -6.06 12.40 -16.63
C ALA A 167 -6.75 13.68 -16.10
N GLY A 168 -6.02 14.56 -15.40
CA GLY A 168 -6.48 15.84 -14.89
C GLY A 168 -7.20 15.81 -13.54
N LEU A 169 -7.18 14.67 -12.82
CA LEU A 169 -7.77 14.56 -11.48
C LEU A 169 -6.76 14.97 -10.41
N ASP A 170 -7.20 15.69 -9.36
CA ASP A 170 -6.36 15.98 -8.19
C ASP A 170 -6.28 14.74 -7.28
N ALA A 171 -5.66 13.68 -7.79
CA ALA A 171 -5.46 12.45 -7.05
C ALA A 171 -4.35 12.63 -6.03
N ARG A 172 -4.67 12.25 -4.78
CA ARG A 172 -3.82 12.34 -3.61
C ARG A 172 -3.63 10.98 -2.96
N ILE A 173 -2.50 10.82 -2.27
CA ILE A 173 -2.12 9.61 -1.54
C ILE A 173 -1.34 9.99 -0.28
N HIS A 174 -1.42 9.15 0.75
CA HIS A 174 -0.62 9.30 1.96
C HIS A 174 -0.62 7.97 2.76
N PRO A 175 0.49 7.56 3.39
CA PRO A 175 0.57 6.30 4.14
C PRO A 175 -0.45 6.18 5.28
N LEU A 176 -0.79 7.30 5.94
CA LEU A 176 -1.83 7.31 6.97
C LEU A 176 -3.21 6.91 6.42
N ALA A 177 -3.57 7.40 5.22
CA ALA A 177 -4.87 7.12 4.61
C ALA A 177 -4.96 5.65 4.17
N ASP A 178 -3.90 5.13 3.55
CA ASP A 178 -3.79 3.74 3.12
C ASP A 178 -3.88 2.78 4.32
N ALA A 179 -2.96 2.93 5.28
CA ALA A 179 -2.78 1.93 6.31
C ALA A 179 -3.95 1.88 7.29
N LEU A 180 -4.52 3.04 7.60
CA LEU A 180 -5.51 3.20 8.66
C LEU A 180 -6.95 3.21 8.13
N PHE A 181 -7.19 3.82 6.97
CA PHE A 181 -8.53 4.00 6.40
C PHE A 181 -8.78 3.19 5.13
N ARG A 182 -7.78 2.43 4.64
CA ARG A 182 -7.87 1.63 3.40
C ARG A 182 -8.22 2.51 2.19
N VAL A 183 -7.64 3.71 2.14
CA VAL A 183 -7.77 4.62 1.01
C VAL A 183 -6.45 4.63 0.25
N ASP A 184 -6.42 3.95 -0.89
CA ASP A 184 -5.22 3.81 -1.72
C ASP A 184 -4.95 5.12 -2.48
N ALA A 185 -6.02 5.83 -2.85
CA ALA A 185 -5.97 7.20 -3.39
C ALA A 185 -7.32 7.92 -3.16
N TRP A 186 -7.34 9.25 -3.30
CA TRP A 186 -8.61 10.01 -3.34
C TRP A 186 -8.54 11.22 -4.26
N CYS A 187 -9.68 11.61 -4.82
CA CYS A 187 -9.87 12.82 -5.64
C CYS A 187 -11.04 13.62 -5.06
N GLY A 188 -10.76 14.73 -4.38
CA GLY A 188 -11.79 15.42 -3.59
C GLY A 188 -12.41 14.46 -2.57
N THR A 189 -13.74 14.34 -2.49
CA THR A 189 -14.41 13.37 -1.58
C THR A 189 -14.64 11.99 -2.18
N ALA A 190 -14.14 11.70 -3.39
CA ALA A 190 -14.15 10.36 -3.94
C ALA A 190 -12.91 9.58 -3.47
N THR A 191 -13.11 8.52 -2.71
CA THR A 191 -12.06 7.58 -2.28
C THR A 191 -11.92 6.44 -3.27
N VAL A 192 -10.71 5.93 -3.44
CA VAL A 192 -10.39 4.82 -4.31
C VAL A 192 -9.78 3.67 -3.51
N GLU A 193 -10.36 2.50 -3.69
CA GLU A 193 -9.84 1.23 -3.16
C GLU A 193 -9.53 0.30 -4.34
N MET A 194 -8.27 -0.06 -4.50
CA MET A 194 -7.77 -0.96 -5.52
C MET A 194 -7.56 -2.36 -4.93
N TYR A 195 -7.94 -3.37 -5.71
CA TYR A 195 -7.63 -4.76 -5.36
C TYR A 195 -7.49 -5.63 -6.59
N VAL A 196 -6.65 -6.66 -6.47
CA VAL A 196 -6.63 -7.77 -7.42
C VAL A 196 -7.72 -8.74 -7.00
N ALA A 197 -8.66 -9.02 -7.91
CA ALA A 197 -9.76 -9.94 -7.66
C ALA A 197 -9.19 -11.29 -7.22
N ASN A 198 -9.59 -11.77 -6.04
CA ASN A 198 -9.15 -13.06 -5.55
C ASN A 198 -10.27 -13.68 -4.71
N PRO A 199 -10.84 -14.82 -5.12
CA PRO A 199 -11.94 -15.47 -4.40
C PRO A 199 -11.65 -15.73 -2.92
N ARG A 200 -10.36 -15.90 -2.53
CA ARG A 200 -9.95 -16.12 -1.13
C ARG A 200 -9.81 -14.85 -0.30
N PHE A 201 -9.59 -13.69 -0.92
CA PHE A 201 -9.29 -12.45 -0.20
C PHE A 201 -10.37 -11.39 -0.41
N LYS A 202 -10.73 -11.11 -1.67
CA LYS A 202 -11.77 -10.15 -2.04
C LYS A 202 -12.26 -10.37 -3.47
N GLN A 203 -13.57 -10.54 -3.65
CA GLN A 203 -14.22 -10.61 -4.96
C GLN A 203 -15.56 -9.86 -4.91
N GLY A 204 -15.67 -8.74 -5.62
CA GLY A 204 -16.85 -7.87 -5.56
C GLY A 204 -17.14 -7.33 -4.15
N GLN A 205 -18.26 -7.78 -3.55
CA GLN A 205 -18.72 -7.37 -2.22
C GLN A 205 -18.23 -8.29 -1.08
N THR A 206 -17.63 -9.43 -1.38
CA THR A 206 -17.22 -10.46 -0.40
C THR A 206 -15.72 -10.42 -0.12
N GLY A 207 -15.31 -10.70 1.13
CA GLY A 207 -13.90 -10.72 1.55
C GLY A 207 -13.71 -10.49 3.06
N ARG A 208 -12.55 -10.88 3.61
CA ARG A 208 -12.23 -10.76 5.05
C ARG A 208 -11.79 -9.34 5.47
N LYS A 209 -11.33 -8.52 4.53
CA LYS A 209 -10.73 -7.21 4.85
C LYS A 209 -11.81 -6.13 4.98
N ALA A 210 -11.68 -5.31 6.02
CA ALA A 210 -12.51 -4.13 6.23
C ALA A 210 -12.45 -3.23 4.99
N LYS A 211 -13.62 -2.76 4.54
CA LYS A 211 -13.75 -1.85 3.39
C LYS A 211 -13.51 -0.41 3.84
N THR A 212 -13.08 0.45 2.92
CA THR A 212 -12.96 1.91 3.14
C THR A 212 -14.26 2.52 3.70
N ALA A 213 -15.41 2.06 3.19
CA ALA A 213 -16.73 2.48 3.66
C ALA A 213 -16.93 2.27 5.16
N GLU A 214 -16.41 1.19 5.73
CA GLU A 214 -16.57 0.90 7.16
C GLU A 214 -15.94 1.96 8.07
N TYR A 215 -14.99 2.76 7.57
CA TYR A 215 -14.34 3.82 8.32
C TYR A 215 -14.95 5.20 8.10
N LEU A 216 -15.60 5.42 6.97
CA LEU A 216 -15.92 6.76 6.45
C LEU A 216 -17.40 6.97 6.10
N GLU A 217 -18.21 5.90 6.00
CA GLU A 217 -19.61 6.00 5.62
C GLU A 217 -20.46 6.82 6.61
N ASP A 218 -20.08 6.79 7.89
CA ASP A 218 -20.76 7.54 8.96
C ASP A 218 -20.62 9.06 8.84
N GLN A 219 -19.74 9.56 7.96
CA GLN A 219 -19.57 10.97 7.66
C GLN A 219 -20.44 11.47 6.49
N GLY A 220 -21.09 10.57 5.74
CA GLY A 220 -22.09 10.92 4.70
C GLY A 220 -21.60 11.70 3.46
N ARG A 221 -20.32 12.11 3.41
CA ARG A 221 -19.78 12.96 2.32
C ARG A 221 -18.86 12.24 1.32
N PHE A 222 -18.46 11.01 1.62
CA PHE A 222 -17.48 10.28 0.82
C PHE A 222 -18.14 9.38 -0.22
N GLY A 223 -17.58 9.41 -1.42
CA GLY A 223 -17.83 8.41 -2.46
C GLY A 223 -16.80 7.28 -2.37
N PHE A 224 -17.20 6.06 -2.74
CA PHE A 224 -16.35 4.88 -2.69
C PHE A 224 -16.25 4.26 -4.08
N VAL A 225 -15.17 4.57 -4.80
CA VAL A 225 -14.87 4.01 -6.11
C VAL A 225 -13.91 2.83 -5.92
N ARG A 226 -14.11 1.77 -6.70
CA ARG A 226 -13.27 0.58 -6.64
C ARG A 226 -12.59 0.35 -7.97
N LEU A 227 -11.30 0.06 -7.94
CA LEU A 227 -10.58 -0.48 -9.08
C LEU A 227 -10.32 -1.96 -8.85
N GLU A 228 -11.09 -2.80 -9.53
CA GLU A 228 -10.89 -4.25 -9.53
C GLU A 228 -9.97 -4.63 -10.69
N MET A 229 -8.80 -5.17 -10.36
CA MET A 229 -7.87 -5.74 -11.33
C MET A 229 -8.12 -7.22 -11.53
N LYS A 230 -8.07 -7.67 -12.79
CA LYS A 230 -8.06 -9.11 -13.09
C LYS A 230 -6.74 -9.75 -12.61
N PRO A 231 -6.78 -11.01 -12.09
CA PRO A 231 -5.57 -11.77 -11.82
C PRO A 231 -4.70 -11.88 -13.07
N GLN A 232 -3.41 -11.65 -12.90
CA GLN A 232 -2.41 -11.87 -13.93
C GLN A 232 -1.40 -12.89 -13.40
N HIS A 233 -0.91 -13.77 -14.28
CA HIS A 233 -0.12 -14.95 -13.91
C HIS A 233 1.30 -14.94 -14.46
N ARG A 234 1.82 -13.77 -14.91
CA ARG A 234 3.19 -13.70 -15.45
C ARG A 234 4.16 -13.50 -14.29
N HIS A 235 4.82 -14.58 -13.92
CA HIS A 235 5.93 -14.53 -12.99
C HIS A 235 7.01 -13.56 -13.50
N GLY A 236 7.66 -12.81 -12.61
CA GLY A 236 8.74 -11.91 -13.01
C GLY A 236 8.31 -10.47 -13.28
N VAL A 237 7.01 -10.17 -13.28
CA VAL A 237 6.50 -8.91 -13.88
C VAL A 237 5.63 -8.14 -12.90
N LEU A 238 5.85 -6.82 -12.80
CA LEU A 238 4.91 -5.91 -12.16
C LEU A 238 3.62 -5.88 -12.97
N HIS A 239 2.57 -6.44 -12.40
CA HIS A 239 1.23 -6.39 -12.96
C HIS A 239 0.56 -5.07 -12.62
N LEU A 240 0.44 -4.20 -13.62
CA LEU A 240 -0.30 -2.94 -13.54
C LEU A 240 -1.77 -3.14 -13.98
N PRO A 241 -2.68 -2.27 -13.51
CA PRO A 241 -4.02 -2.17 -14.09
C PRO A 241 -3.98 -2.01 -15.61
N THR A 242 -4.92 -2.60 -16.32
CA THR A 242 -5.06 -2.34 -17.76
C THR A 242 -5.59 -0.93 -18.00
N ARG A 243 -5.37 -0.38 -19.20
CA ARG A 243 -5.93 0.91 -19.58
C ARG A 243 -7.46 0.95 -19.40
N ASP A 244 -8.17 -0.10 -19.80
CA ASP A 244 -9.62 -0.20 -19.62
C ASP A 244 -10.06 -0.25 -18.14
N GLU A 245 -9.25 -0.85 -17.26
CA GLU A 245 -9.51 -0.83 -15.80
C GLU A 245 -9.35 0.58 -15.23
N VAL A 246 -8.31 1.30 -15.64
CA VAL A 246 -8.06 2.69 -15.21
C VAL A 246 -9.10 3.65 -15.78
N ASP A 247 -9.40 3.57 -17.09
CA ASP A 247 -10.34 4.47 -17.77
C ASP A 247 -11.76 4.34 -17.19
N ARG A 248 -12.18 3.13 -16.84
CA ARG A 248 -13.45 2.92 -16.12
C ARG A 248 -13.43 3.57 -14.74
N CYS A 249 -12.36 3.38 -13.97
CA CYS A 249 -12.24 4.01 -12.66
C CYS A 249 -12.23 5.55 -12.75
N ILE A 250 -11.55 6.13 -13.74
CA ILE A 250 -11.59 7.57 -14.02
C ILE A 250 -13.01 8.04 -14.38
N SER A 251 -13.73 7.27 -15.21
CA SER A 251 -15.12 7.58 -15.54
C SER A 251 -15.99 7.61 -14.28
N ASP A 252 -15.88 6.60 -13.41
CA ASP A 252 -16.63 6.52 -12.16
C ASP A 252 -16.29 7.69 -11.21
N LEU A 253 -15.00 8.06 -11.13
CA LEU A 253 -14.55 9.21 -10.36
C LEU A 253 -15.17 10.52 -10.86
N ARG A 254 -15.22 10.73 -12.19
CA ARG A 254 -15.79 11.94 -12.80
C ARG A 254 -17.29 12.08 -12.60
N GLN A 255 -18.01 10.98 -12.36
CA GLN A 255 -19.43 11.01 -12.05
C GLN A 255 -19.71 11.45 -10.61
N TRP A 256 -18.70 11.43 -9.73
CA TRP A 256 -18.87 11.83 -8.34
C TRP A 256 -18.88 13.36 -8.18
N ARG A 257 -19.93 13.91 -7.56
CA ARG A 257 -20.12 15.36 -7.41
C ARG A 257 -19.00 16.06 -6.62
N GLY A 258 -18.30 15.34 -5.76
CA GLY A 258 -17.21 15.87 -4.93
C GLY A 258 -15.81 15.64 -5.49
N VAL A 259 -15.68 15.22 -6.76
CA VAL A 259 -14.37 14.98 -7.37
C VAL A 259 -13.61 16.29 -7.60
N ALA A 260 -12.28 16.26 -7.39
CA ALA A 260 -11.40 17.41 -7.61
C ALA A 260 -10.53 17.21 -8.86
N TYR A 261 -10.23 18.31 -9.55
CA TYR A 261 -9.41 18.38 -10.77
C TYR A 261 -8.18 19.26 -10.51
N ILE A 262 -7.10 19.02 -11.28
CA ILE A 262 -5.84 19.81 -11.22
C ILE A 262 -6.00 21.14 -11.94
#